data_AF-A0A257B8U7-F1
#
_entry.id   AF-A0A257B8U7-F1
#
_cell.length_a   1.000
_cell.length_b   1.000
_cell.length_c   1.000
_cell.angle_alpha   90.00
_cell.angle_beta   90.00
_cell.angle_gamma   90.00
#
_symmetry.space_group_name_H-M   'P 1'
#
loop_
_entity.id
_entity.type
_entity.pdbx_description
1 polymer ?
#
loop_
_entity_poly.entity_id
_entity_poly.type
_entity_poly.pdbx_seq_one_letter_code
_entity_poly.pdbx_strand_id
1 'polypeptide(L)'
;MNRELLASVAVRYRLALWLLIALLALGGGARAQDEDAPADAPEEKPSWTARTSARAAFVVDAGLAALRVTPSPNGDLKQRLRVGRRVYVLGRPRTADGRAYLFVAVTRRTRGWLDQRAVARASQPSDAARLLALARAETGGYERLRLCRLFESLFRQSPQMPASLLLLGETADAEAQAIQRRAERRARQRATSGNADEAAYFDNDPALDRYNRLGVKFRYDLAQKRYRYDGAAYRRLAKQYPRAPEAEKARQWLTAP
;
A
#
# COMPACT_ATOMS: atom_id res chain seq x y z
N MET A 1 37.31 -72.44 -21.44
CA MET A 1 36.16 -73.30 -21.78
C MET A 1 35.00 -72.37 -22.15
N ASN A 2 35.03 -71.90 -23.41
CA ASN A 2 34.19 -70.85 -23.97
C ASN A 2 33.36 -71.48 -25.09
N ARG A 3 32.03 -71.59 -24.96
CA ARG A 3 31.14 -71.87 -26.10
C ARG A 3 29.64 -71.60 -25.92
N GLU A 4 29.16 -71.19 -24.74
CA GLU A 4 27.71 -71.01 -24.52
C GLU A 4 27.19 -69.56 -24.49
N LEU A 5 28.06 -68.54 -24.60
CA LEU A 5 27.64 -67.13 -24.50
C LEU A 5 27.38 -66.42 -25.84
N LEU A 6 27.40 -67.12 -26.97
CA LEU A 6 27.27 -66.51 -28.31
C LEU A 6 25.95 -66.79 -29.05
N ALA A 7 24.98 -67.45 -28.42
CA ALA A 7 23.71 -67.82 -29.07
C ALA A 7 22.49 -66.93 -28.71
N SER A 8 22.59 -65.98 -27.77
CA SER A 8 21.41 -65.20 -27.31
C SER A 8 21.34 -63.74 -27.79
N VAL A 9 22.31 -63.27 -28.59
CA VAL A 9 22.34 -61.87 -29.09
C VAL A 9 21.77 -61.73 -30.51
N ALA A 10 21.65 -62.83 -31.27
CA ALA A 10 21.25 -62.78 -32.69
C ALA A 10 19.72 -62.69 -32.94
N VAL A 11 18.87 -62.89 -31.91
CA VAL A 11 17.40 -62.88 -32.09
C VAL A 11 16.77 -61.52 -31.72
N ARG A 12 17.46 -60.68 -30.96
CA ARG A 12 16.93 -59.37 -30.50
C ARG A 12 17.12 -58.23 -31.49
N TYR A 13 18.00 -58.36 -32.48
CA TYR A 13 18.24 -57.32 -33.50
C TYR A 13 17.36 -57.45 -34.76
N ARG A 14 16.66 -58.58 -34.96
CA ARG A 14 15.75 -58.75 -36.11
C ARG A 14 14.35 -58.16 -35.89
N LEU A 15 13.94 -57.94 -34.65
CA LEU A 15 12.66 -57.28 -34.31
C LEU A 15 12.73 -55.75 -34.28
N ALA A 16 13.91 -55.18 -33.99
CA ALA A 16 14.12 -53.73 -33.98
C ALA A 16 14.23 -53.12 -35.40
N LEU A 17 14.62 -53.93 -36.40
CA LEU A 17 14.79 -53.46 -37.78
C LEU A 17 13.47 -53.37 -38.57
N TRP A 18 12.45 -54.18 -38.22
CA TRP A 18 11.13 -54.14 -38.86
C TRP A 18 10.21 -53.04 -38.32
N LEU A 19 10.43 -52.58 -37.08
CA LEU A 19 9.67 -51.44 -36.50
C LEU A 19 10.13 -50.08 -37.03
N LEU A 20 11.35 -49.97 -37.57
CA LEU A 20 11.85 -48.73 -38.16
C LEU A 20 11.37 -48.53 -39.61
N ILE A 21 11.08 -49.62 -40.34
CA ILE A 21 10.63 -49.58 -41.73
C ILE A 21 9.11 -49.33 -41.83
N ALA A 22 8.33 -49.72 -40.83
CA ALA A 22 6.90 -49.44 -40.76
C ALA A 22 6.57 -47.96 -40.44
N LEU A 23 7.53 -47.18 -39.92
CA LEU A 23 7.34 -45.76 -39.62
C LEU A 23 7.63 -44.83 -40.81
N LEU A 24 8.09 -45.37 -41.95
CA LEU A 24 8.54 -44.60 -43.13
C LEU A 24 7.60 -44.71 -44.35
N ALA A 25 6.44 -45.34 -44.21
CA ALA A 25 5.52 -45.62 -45.33
C ALA A 25 4.07 -45.08 -45.16
N LEU A 26 3.88 -44.02 -44.37
CA LEU A 26 2.76 -43.09 -44.54
C LEU A 26 3.38 -41.71 -44.79
N GLY A 27 3.71 -41.34 -46.03
CA GLY A 27 2.71 -40.85 -46.98
C GLY A 27 2.16 -39.52 -46.46
N GLY A 28 2.76 -38.36 -46.72
CA GLY A 28 3.30 -37.91 -48.00
C GLY A 28 2.20 -37.20 -48.80
N GLY A 29 1.66 -36.11 -48.25
CA GLY A 29 0.72 -35.20 -48.93
C GLY A 29 1.34 -33.81 -49.03
N ALA A 30 1.81 -33.47 -50.23
CA ALA A 30 2.34 -32.16 -50.58
C ALA A 30 1.23 -31.12 -50.75
N ARG A 31 1.49 -29.88 -50.28
CA ARG A 31 1.10 -28.58 -50.85
C ARG A 31 1.57 -27.51 -49.86
N ALA A 32 2.57 -26.73 -50.21
CA ALA A 32 2.52 -25.52 -51.04
C ALA A 32 2.78 -24.32 -50.12
N GLN A 33 3.58 -23.40 -50.63
CA GLN A 33 4.03 -22.16 -50.00
C GLN A 33 2.88 -21.35 -49.40
N ASP A 34 3.11 -20.80 -48.20
CA ASP A 34 2.75 -19.42 -47.87
C ASP A 34 3.72 -18.92 -46.78
N GLU A 35 4.65 -18.08 -47.22
CA GLU A 35 5.22 -17.02 -46.39
C GLU A 35 4.08 -16.09 -45.99
N ASP A 36 3.79 -16.01 -44.69
CA ASP A 36 3.28 -14.81 -43.98
C ASP A 36 2.73 -15.29 -42.63
N ALA A 37 3.61 -15.40 -41.63
CA ALA A 37 3.17 -15.49 -40.25
C ALA A 37 2.62 -14.10 -39.85
N PRO A 38 1.32 -13.95 -39.54
CA PRO A 38 0.82 -12.67 -39.09
C PRO A 38 1.35 -12.41 -37.68
N ALA A 39 2.15 -11.35 -37.55
CA ALA A 39 2.71 -10.84 -36.31
C ALA A 39 1.67 -10.20 -35.36
N ASP A 40 0.42 -10.64 -35.39
CA ASP A 40 -0.68 -10.08 -34.62
C ASP A 40 -1.63 -11.21 -34.14
N ALA A 41 -1.15 -12.04 -33.22
CA ALA A 41 -2.09 -12.74 -32.34
C ALA A 41 -2.79 -11.66 -31.50
N PRO A 42 -4.12 -11.50 -31.58
CA PRO A 42 -4.79 -10.44 -30.83
C PRO A 42 -4.60 -10.68 -29.34
N GLU A 43 -3.86 -9.78 -28.68
CA GLU A 43 -3.76 -9.72 -27.23
C GLU A 43 -5.18 -9.66 -26.68
N GLU A 44 -5.65 -10.77 -26.10
CA GLU A 44 -7.02 -10.94 -25.64
C GLU A 44 -7.31 -9.87 -24.59
N LYS A 45 -7.97 -8.78 -25.01
CA LYS A 45 -8.24 -7.63 -24.14
C LYS A 45 -9.10 -8.14 -22.96
N PRO A 46 -8.59 -8.14 -21.72
CA PRO A 46 -9.30 -8.76 -20.61
C PRO A 46 -10.69 -8.13 -20.47
N SER A 47 -11.73 -8.95 -20.54
CA SER A 47 -13.13 -8.51 -20.45
C SER A 47 -13.49 -8.23 -18.99
N TRP A 48 -13.13 -7.02 -18.53
CA TRP A 48 -13.43 -6.54 -17.17
C TRP A 48 -14.93 -6.31 -16.88
N THR A 49 -15.82 -6.74 -17.77
CA THR A 49 -17.29 -6.62 -17.68
C THR A 49 -17.95 -7.80 -16.97
N ALA A 50 -17.25 -8.92 -16.76
CA ALA A 50 -17.71 -9.92 -15.80
C ALA A 50 -17.81 -9.22 -14.43
N ARG A 51 -19.00 -9.25 -13.80
CA ARG A 51 -19.30 -8.65 -12.49
C ARG A 51 -18.34 -9.16 -11.43
N THR A 52 -17.14 -8.63 -11.43
CA THR A 52 -16.13 -8.86 -10.43
C THR A 52 -16.57 -8.00 -9.27
N SER A 53 -16.79 -8.63 -8.11
CA SER A 53 -17.12 -7.90 -6.88
C SER A 53 -15.99 -6.91 -6.61
N ALA A 54 -16.17 -5.67 -7.04
CA ALA A 54 -15.15 -4.65 -6.95
C ALA A 54 -14.90 -4.38 -5.46
N ARG A 55 -13.75 -4.79 -4.94
CA ARG A 55 -13.44 -4.68 -3.51
C ARG A 55 -12.75 -3.37 -3.24
N ALA A 56 -13.27 -2.59 -2.29
CA ALA A 56 -12.65 -1.34 -1.89
C ALA A 56 -11.27 -1.60 -1.26
N ALA A 57 -10.30 -0.79 -1.64
CA ALA A 57 -8.97 -0.72 -1.04
C ALA A 57 -8.55 0.75 -0.94
N PHE A 58 -7.53 1.03 -0.15
CA PHE A 58 -7.05 2.38 0.09
C PHE A 58 -5.55 2.44 -0.07
N VAL A 59 -5.05 3.48 -0.74
CA VAL A 59 -3.62 3.70 -0.88
C VAL A 59 -3.02 4.00 0.49
N VAL A 60 -1.99 3.22 0.87
CA VAL A 60 -1.26 3.36 2.13
C VAL A 60 0.17 3.82 1.94
N ASP A 61 0.75 3.62 0.77
CA ASP A 61 2.13 4.01 0.47
C ASP A 61 2.16 4.78 -0.86
N ALA A 62 2.41 6.09 -0.79
CA ALA A 62 2.45 6.95 -1.98
C ALA A 62 3.69 6.70 -2.87
N GLY A 63 4.80 6.20 -2.31
CA GLY A 63 6.01 5.87 -3.05
C GLY A 63 5.78 4.70 -4.02
N LEU A 64 5.00 3.72 -3.57
CA LEU A 64 4.62 2.54 -4.36
C LEU A 64 3.34 2.75 -5.20
N ALA A 65 2.58 3.83 -4.96
CA ALA A 65 1.28 4.06 -5.60
C ALA A 65 1.36 4.70 -7.00
N ALA A 66 2.17 4.11 -7.88
CA ALA A 66 2.22 4.44 -9.30
C ALA A 66 1.17 3.62 -10.07
N LEU A 67 0.10 4.26 -10.56
CA LEU A 67 -0.89 3.62 -11.41
C LEU A 67 -0.35 3.52 -12.84
N ARG A 68 -0.26 2.30 -13.38
CA ARG A 68 0.38 2.01 -14.65
C ARG A 68 -0.56 1.37 -15.68
N VAL A 69 -0.16 1.42 -16.96
CA VAL A 69 -0.85 0.75 -18.06
C VAL A 69 -0.66 -0.77 -17.98
N THR A 70 0.55 -1.23 -17.69
CA THR A 70 0.92 -2.65 -17.57
C THR A 70 1.38 -2.97 -16.14
N PRO A 71 1.27 -4.24 -15.70
CA PRO A 71 1.72 -4.67 -14.38
C PRO A 71 3.24 -4.87 -14.37
N SER A 72 4.02 -3.80 -14.50
CA SER A 72 5.48 -3.85 -14.50
C SER A 72 6.04 -2.59 -13.86
N PRO A 73 7.20 -2.62 -13.16
CA PRO A 73 7.79 -1.40 -12.61
C PRO A 73 8.20 -0.41 -13.71
N ASN A 74 8.40 -0.89 -14.94
CA ASN A 74 8.74 -0.08 -16.10
C ASN A 74 7.54 0.26 -16.99
N GLY A 75 6.34 -0.23 -16.66
CA GLY A 75 5.13 0.04 -17.44
C GLY A 75 4.73 1.52 -17.41
N ASP A 76 4.12 2.04 -18.47
CA ASP A 76 3.80 3.47 -18.58
C ASP A 76 2.99 3.99 -17.39
N LEU A 77 3.47 5.10 -16.81
CA LEU A 77 2.83 5.75 -15.67
C LEU A 77 1.63 6.56 -16.14
N LYS A 78 0.43 6.22 -15.64
CA LYS A 78 -0.78 7.03 -15.84
C LYS A 78 -0.88 8.16 -14.84
N GLN A 79 -0.69 7.86 -13.55
CA GLN A 79 -0.74 8.84 -12.47
C GLN A 79 -0.15 8.28 -11.18
N ARG A 80 0.31 9.16 -10.29
CA ARG A 80 0.65 8.80 -8.90
C ARG A 80 -0.51 9.08 -7.97
N LEU A 81 -0.81 8.14 -7.08
CA LEU A 81 -1.90 8.26 -6.12
C LEU A 81 -1.35 8.67 -4.74
N ARG A 82 -2.13 9.47 -4.02
CA ARG A 82 -1.80 9.90 -2.66
C ARG A 82 -2.33 8.92 -1.61
N VAL A 83 -1.69 8.86 -0.45
CA VAL A 83 -2.18 8.12 0.73
C VAL A 83 -3.62 8.50 1.06
N GLY A 84 -4.42 7.51 1.43
CA GLY A 84 -5.85 7.64 1.73
C GLY A 84 -6.74 7.62 0.48
N ARG A 85 -6.19 7.60 -0.74
CA ARG A 85 -7.01 7.49 -1.96
C ARG A 85 -7.71 6.14 -1.99
N ARG A 86 -9.04 6.17 -2.02
CA ARG A 86 -9.86 4.98 -2.25
C ARG A 86 -9.72 4.51 -3.69
N VAL A 87 -9.57 3.20 -3.87
CA VAL A 87 -9.57 2.51 -5.16
C VAL A 87 -10.41 1.24 -5.07
N TYR A 88 -10.75 0.65 -6.21
CA TYR A 88 -11.51 -0.60 -6.28
C TYR A 88 -10.68 -1.66 -7.01
N VAL A 89 -10.42 -2.77 -6.35
CA VAL A 89 -9.72 -3.92 -6.94
C VAL A 89 -10.71 -4.67 -7.83
N LEU A 90 -10.37 -4.79 -9.11
CA LEU A 90 -11.25 -5.31 -10.17
C LEU A 90 -10.98 -6.76 -10.56
N GLY A 91 -10.05 -7.45 -9.90
CA GLY A 91 -9.66 -8.79 -10.30
C GLY A 91 -8.63 -9.43 -9.37
N ARG A 92 -8.12 -10.58 -9.79
CA ARG A 92 -7.03 -11.28 -9.11
C ARG A 92 -5.71 -10.54 -9.33
N PRO A 93 -4.76 -10.61 -8.37
CA PRO A 93 -3.42 -10.08 -8.57
C PRO A 93 -2.73 -10.77 -9.75
N ARG A 94 -1.87 -10.03 -10.46
CA ARG A 94 -0.95 -10.57 -11.47
C ARG A 94 0.48 -10.39 -10.98
N THR A 95 1.27 -11.44 -11.09
CA THR A 95 2.70 -11.39 -10.76
C THR A 95 3.49 -11.05 -12.02
N ALA A 96 4.42 -10.11 -11.89
CA ALA A 96 5.35 -9.71 -12.94
C ALA A 96 6.59 -9.11 -12.28
N ASP A 97 7.78 -9.45 -12.81
CA ASP A 97 9.06 -8.97 -12.28
C ASP A 97 9.21 -9.22 -10.76
N GLY A 98 8.73 -10.38 -10.29
CA GLY A 98 8.76 -10.77 -8.87
C GLY A 98 7.81 -9.99 -7.94
N ARG A 99 6.93 -9.14 -8.48
CA ARG A 99 6.00 -8.30 -7.71
C ARG A 99 4.55 -8.60 -8.08
N ALA A 100 3.67 -8.54 -7.09
CA ALA A 100 2.24 -8.66 -7.31
C ALA A 100 1.63 -7.29 -7.61
N TYR A 101 0.89 -7.20 -8.70
CA TYR A 101 0.14 -6.03 -9.11
C TYR A 101 -1.36 -6.29 -9.04
N LEU A 102 -2.11 -5.29 -8.62
CA LEU A 102 -3.56 -5.29 -8.61
C LEU A 102 -4.08 -4.43 -9.75
N PHE A 103 -5.02 -4.95 -10.54
CA PHE A 103 -5.79 -4.11 -11.45
C PHE A 103 -6.86 -3.36 -10.66
N VAL A 104 -6.79 -2.03 -10.68
CA VAL A 104 -7.63 -1.15 -9.86
C VAL A 104 -8.35 -0.10 -10.69
N ALA A 105 -9.57 0.24 -10.29
CA ALA A 105 -10.26 1.46 -10.68
C ALA A 105 -10.07 2.55 -9.63
N VAL A 106 -9.57 3.71 -10.06
CA VAL A 106 -9.55 4.94 -9.25
C VAL A 106 -10.85 5.71 -9.46
N THR A 107 -11.34 5.74 -10.70
CA THR A 107 -12.64 6.28 -11.09
C THR A 107 -13.28 5.32 -12.09
N ARG A 108 -14.52 5.61 -12.53
CA ARG A 108 -15.16 4.83 -13.62
C ARG A 108 -14.33 4.81 -14.91
N ARG A 109 -13.62 5.92 -15.20
CA ARG A 109 -12.82 6.15 -16.42
C ARG A 109 -11.33 5.92 -16.24
N THR A 110 -10.85 5.82 -15.00
CA THR A 110 -9.41 5.70 -14.72
C THR A 110 -9.11 4.37 -14.05
N ARG A 111 -8.45 3.49 -14.81
CA ARG A 111 -8.06 2.14 -14.38
C ARG A 111 -6.62 1.86 -14.75
N GLY A 112 -5.98 0.98 -14.01
CA GLY A 112 -4.60 0.58 -14.27
C GLY A 112 -4.09 -0.40 -13.23
N TRP A 113 -2.82 -0.76 -13.35
CA TRP A 113 -2.13 -1.65 -12.44
C TRP A 113 -1.42 -0.86 -11.35
N LEU A 114 -1.45 -1.39 -10.13
CA LEU A 114 -0.85 -0.78 -8.96
C LEU A 114 -0.11 -1.86 -8.17
N ASP A 115 1.06 -1.55 -7.61
CA ASP A 115 1.76 -2.49 -6.72
C ASP A 115 0.84 -2.87 -5.55
N GLN A 116 0.67 -4.17 -5.29
CA GLN A 116 -0.21 -4.66 -4.23
C GLN A 116 0.16 -4.07 -2.85
N ARG A 117 1.45 -3.81 -2.61
CA ARG A 117 1.94 -3.23 -1.35
C ARG A 117 1.52 -1.78 -1.19
N ALA A 118 1.16 -1.08 -2.26
CA ALA A 118 0.73 0.31 -2.20
C ALA A 118 -0.66 0.48 -1.58
N VAL A 119 -1.46 -0.59 -1.44
CA VAL A 119 -2.85 -0.53 -0.98
C VAL A 119 -3.13 -1.45 0.19
N ALA A 120 -4.05 -1.06 1.08
CA ALA A 120 -4.60 -1.90 2.13
C ALA A 120 -6.09 -2.15 1.92
N ARG A 121 -6.55 -3.33 2.32
CA ARG A 121 -7.95 -3.76 2.31
C ARG A 121 -8.42 -3.99 3.73
N ALA A 122 -9.52 -3.36 4.13
CA ALA A 122 -10.11 -3.53 5.45
C ALA A 122 -10.46 -5.00 5.77
N SER A 123 -10.80 -5.79 4.75
CA SER A 123 -11.12 -7.21 4.87
C SER A 123 -9.90 -8.13 5.08
N GLN A 124 -8.68 -7.60 5.09
CA GLN A 124 -7.46 -8.39 5.26
C GLN A 124 -6.75 -8.00 6.55
N PRO A 125 -6.76 -8.86 7.58
CA PRO A 125 -6.09 -8.58 8.86
C PRO A 125 -4.57 -8.32 8.71
N SER A 126 -3.91 -8.98 7.76
CA SER A 126 -2.49 -8.76 7.46
C SER A 126 -2.19 -7.34 6.99
N ASP A 127 -3.14 -6.68 6.33
CA ASP A 127 -2.98 -5.30 5.89
C ASP A 127 -3.02 -4.32 7.08
N ALA A 128 -3.71 -4.66 8.18
CA ALA A 128 -3.66 -3.87 9.41
C ALA A 128 -2.23 -3.86 9.98
N ALA A 129 -1.65 -5.05 10.14
CA ALA A 129 -0.29 -5.19 10.67
C ALA A 129 0.73 -4.40 9.83
N ARG A 130 0.59 -4.51 8.51
CA ARG A 130 1.46 -3.82 7.56
C ARG A 130 1.29 -2.30 7.58
N LEU A 131 0.05 -1.79 7.67
CA LEU A 131 -0.19 -0.35 7.76
C LEU A 131 0.37 0.23 9.07
N LEU A 132 0.22 -0.47 10.20
CA LEU A 132 0.81 -0.04 11.45
C LEU A 132 2.35 -0.07 11.40
N ALA A 133 2.96 -1.09 10.79
CA ALA A 133 4.39 -1.16 10.58
C ALA A 133 4.90 0.01 9.71
N LEU A 134 4.18 0.34 8.63
CA LEU A 134 4.48 1.49 7.78
C LEU A 134 4.40 2.81 8.57
N ALA A 135 3.37 2.99 9.39
CA ALA A 135 3.24 4.18 10.23
C ALA A 135 4.43 4.32 11.21
N ARG A 136 4.90 3.21 11.80
CA ARG A 136 6.07 3.22 12.68
C ARG A 136 7.37 3.57 11.95
N ALA A 137 7.52 3.10 10.71
CA ALA A 137 8.72 3.35 9.90
C ALA A 137 8.76 4.76 9.29
N GLU A 138 7.60 5.41 9.11
CA GLU A 138 7.49 6.75 8.55
C GLU A 138 8.25 7.77 9.41
N THR A 139 9.08 8.62 8.79
CA THR A 139 9.90 9.62 9.49
C THR A 139 9.19 10.96 9.61
N GLY A 140 8.28 11.28 8.67
CA GLY A 140 7.52 12.52 8.70
C GLY A 140 6.35 12.44 9.69
N GLY A 141 6.33 13.29 10.72
CA GLY A 141 5.28 13.27 11.75
C GLY A 141 3.87 13.48 11.18
N TYR A 142 3.70 14.35 10.18
CA TYR A 142 2.40 14.50 9.51
C TYR A 142 1.94 13.26 8.76
N GLU A 143 2.80 12.63 7.96
CA GLU A 143 2.41 11.43 7.20
C GLU A 143 2.15 10.26 8.14
N ARG A 144 2.93 10.14 9.23
CA ARG A 144 2.66 9.19 10.30
C ARG A 144 1.27 9.40 10.94
N LEU A 145 0.91 10.65 11.29
CA LEU A 145 -0.45 10.97 11.78
C LEU A 145 -1.53 10.58 10.77
N ARG A 146 -1.28 10.84 9.48
CA ARG A 146 -2.20 10.48 8.40
C ARG A 146 -2.39 8.97 8.27
N LEU A 147 -1.31 8.19 8.37
CA LEU A 147 -1.35 6.73 8.34
C LEU A 147 -2.10 6.17 9.56
N CYS A 148 -1.88 6.70 10.76
CA CYS A 148 -2.65 6.31 11.95
C CYS A 148 -4.14 6.62 11.79
N ARG A 149 -4.50 7.79 11.25
CA ARG A 149 -5.91 8.14 10.97
C ARG A 149 -6.53 7.24 9.91
N LEU A 150 -5.77 6.90 8.88
CA LEU A 150 -6.20 5.92 7.89
C LEU A 150 -6.42 4.55 8.54
N PHE A 151 -5.50 4.10 9.39
CA PHE A 151 -5.63 2.85 10.15
C PHE A 151 -6.92 2.83 10.98
N GLU A 152 -7.18 3.89 11.75
CA GLU A 152 -8.41 4.02 12.54
C GLU A 152 -9.68 3.92 11.70
N SER A 153 -9.65 4.51 10.49
CA SER A 153 -10.80 4.50 9.58
C SER A 153 -11.07 3.12 8.98
N LEU A 154 -10.03 2.34 8.71
CA LEU A 154 -10.12 1.06 8.00
C LEU A 154 -10.26 -0.14 8.93
N PHE A 155 -9.57 -0.11 10.08
CA PHE A 155 -9.35 -1.28 10.92
C PHE A 155 -9.92 -1.10 12.33
N ARG A 156 -11.17 -0.61 12.42
CA ARG A 156 -11.85 -0.26 13.69
C ARG A 156 -11.86 -1.37 14.74
N GLN A 157 -11.92 -2.62 14.29
CA GLN A 157 -11.98 -3.82 15.15
C GLN A 157 -10.62 -4.52 15.29
N SER A 158 -9.54 -3.94 14.76
CA SER A 158 -8.23 -4.59 14.82
C SER A 158 -7.71 -4.62 16.26
N PRO A 159 -7.10 -5.75 16.70
CA PRO A 159 -6.43 -5.83 17.99
C PRO A 159 -5.23 -4.89 18.10
N GLN A 160 -4.76 -4.34 16.98
CA GLN A 160 -3.65 -3.37 16.92
C GLN A 160 -4.11 -1.91 17.08
N MET A 161 -5.42 -1.67 17.24
CA MET A 161 -5.96 -0.33 17.46
C MET A 161 -5.31 0.39 18.66
N PRO A 162 -5.08 -0.25 19.83
CA PRO A 162 -4.41 0.40 20.95
C PRO A 162 -3.04 0.97 20.58
N ALA A 163 -2.23 0.17 19.89
CA ALA A 163 -0.91 0.57 19.42
C ALA A 163 -0.96 1.72 18.40
N SER A 164 -1.94 1.73 17.48
CA SER A 164 -2.13 2.83 16.53
C SER A 164 -2.56 4.13 17.22
N LEU A 165 -3.41 4.05 18.25
CA LEU A 165 -3.87 5.22 19.00
C LEU A 165 -2.73 5.82 19.84
N LEU A 166 -1.92 4.97 20.48
CA LEU A 166 -0.74 5.41 21.21
C LEU A 166 0.24 6.13 20.26
N LEU A 167 0.55 5.50 19.12
CA LEU A 167 1.45 6.08 18.12
C LEU A 167 0.91 7.42 17.61
N LEU A 168 -0.40 7.56 17.41
CA LEU A 168 -1.01 8.82 17.01
C LEU A 168 -0.82 9.91 18.08
N GLY A 169 -1.04 9.58 19.35
CA GLY A 169 -0.84 10.50 20.48
C GLY A 169 0.60 10.96 20.59
N GLU A 170 1.55 10.02 20.66
CA GLU A 170 2.99 10.31 20.79
C GLU A 170 3.50 11.16 19.62
N THR A 171 3.02 10.86 18.40
CA THR A 171 3.37 11.63 17.21
C THR A 171 2.77 13.03 17.23
N ALA A 172 1.53 13.18 17.69
CA ALA A 172 0.89 14.49 17.79
C ALA A 172 1.63 15.38 18.79
N ASP A 173 2.02 14.84 19.95
CA ASP A 173 2.82 15.58 20.93
C ASP A 173 4.17 16.04 20.37
N ALA A 174 4.88 15.16 19.67
CA ALA A 174 6.14 15.51 19.02
C ALA A 174 5.96 16.60 17.94
N GLU A 175 4.89 16.52 17.16
CA GLU A 175 4.57 17.52 16.14
C GLU A 175 4.18 18.87 16.74
N ALA A 176 3.55 18.91 17.93
CA ALA A 176 3.20 20.15 18.60
C ALA A 176 4.42 21.08 18.78
N GLN A 177 5.57 20.49 19.16
CA GLN A 177 6.83 21.24 19.28
C GLN A 177 7.35 21.74 17.92
N ALA A 178 7.20 20.94 16.86
CA ALA A 178 7.63 21.33 15.52
C ALA A 178 6.75 22.46 14.95
N ILE A 179 5.44 22.41 15.20
CA ILE A 179 4.49 23.47 14.84
C ILE A 179 4.85 24.75 15.59
N GLN A 180 5.11 24.66 16.90
CA GLN A 180 5.52 25.79 17.73
C GLN A 180 6.74 26.52 17.14
N ARG A 181 7.83 25.80 16.88
CA ARG A 181 9.05 26.38 16.29
C ARG A 181 8.78 27.07 14.94
N ARG A 182 7.87 26.53 14.12
CA ARG A 182 7.50 27.14 12.84
C ARG A 182 6.59 28.36 13.02
N ALA A 183 5.71 28.36 14.00
CA ALA A 183 4.83 29.47 14.33
C ALA A 183 5.66 30.65 14.88
N GLU A 184 6.54 30.42 15.84
CA GLU A 184 7.44 31.44 16.41
C GLU A 184 8.29 32.13 15.34
N ARG A 185 8.89 31.36 14.41
CA ARG A 185 9.69 31.94 13.32
C ARG A 185 8.87 32.90 12.46
N ARG A 186 7.62 32.55 12.16
CA ARG A 186 6.74 33.40 11.35
C ARG A 186 6.20 34.58 12.16
N ALA A 187 5.88 34.39 13.44
CA ALA A 187 5.47 35.47 14.34
C ALA A 187 6.56 36.54 14.43
N ARG A 188 7.83 36.14 14.63
CA ARG A 188 8.98 37.05 14.63
C ARG A 188 9.13 37.82 13.32
N GLN A 189 8.99 37.15 12.18
CA GLN A 189 9.04 37.79 10.86
C GLN A 189 7.94 38.85 10.68
N ARG A 190 6.73 38.60 11.20
CA ARG A 190 5.60 39.54 11.10
C ARG A 190 5.62 40.64 12.16
N ALA A 191 6.18 40.39 13.35
CA ALA A 191 6.38 41.40 14.36
C ALA A 191 7.30 42.53 13.86
N THR A 192 8.33 42.19 13.06
CA THR A 192 9.16 43.17 12.35
C THR A 192 8.37 44.03 11.36
N SER A 193 7.20 43.59 10.91
CA SER A 193 6.31 44.32 9.98
C SER A 193 5.28 45.21 10.68
N GLY A 194 5.31 45.34 12.02
CA GLY A 194 4.48 46.29 12.78
C GLY A 194 3.06 45.81 13.15
N ASN A 195 2.69 44.56 12.86
CA ASN A 195 1.39 43.98 13.24
C ASN A 195 1.59 43.01 14.42
N ALA A 196 1.29 43.44 15.64
CA ALA A 196 1.85 42.88 16.87
C ALA A 196 0.83 42.35 17.89
N ASP A 197 -0.28 41.74 17.46
CA ASP A 197 -1.03 40.85 18.35
C ASP A 197 -0.52 39.41 18.20
N GLU A 198 0.44 39.05 19.06
CA GLU A 198 1.08 37.75 19.08
C GLU A 198 0.08 36.62 19.43
N ALA A 199 -0.91 36.89 20.29
CA ALA A 199 -1.90 35.89 20.67
C ALA A 199 -2.84 35.56 19.50
N ALA A 200 -3.35 36.58 18.80
CA ALA A 200 -4.19 36.39 17.62
C ALA A 200 -3.47 35.63 16.49
N TYR A 201 -2.15 35.73 16.42
CA TYR A 201 -1.31 35.00 15.46
C TYR A 201 -1.30 33.49 15.72
N PHE A 202 -1.17 33.08 16.99
CA PHE A 202 -1.11 31.66 17.34
C PHE A 202 -2.48 30.98 17.27
N ASP A 203 -3.57 31.70 17.56
CA ASP A 203 -4.93 31.15 17.47
C ASP A 203 -5.36 30.91 16.02
N ASN A 204 -4.91 31.76 15.08
CA ASN A 204 -5.26 31.68 13.66
C ASN A 204 -4.13 31.13 12.80
N ASP A 205 -3.25 30.29 13.35
CA ASP A 205 -2.13 29.75 12.59
C ASP A 205 -2.59 28.82 11.45
N PRO A 206 -2.38 29.18 10.16
CA PRO A 206 -2.79 28.36 9.02
C PRO A 206 -2.09 27.00 8.95
N ALA A 207 -0.97 26.83 9.66
CA ALA A 207 -0.27 25.55 9.72
C ALA A 207 -1.11 24.46 10.42
N LEU A 208 -2.09 24.85 11.25
CA LEU A 208 -2.96 23.91 11.96
C LEU A 208 -4.01 23.27 11.04
N ASP A 209 -4.38 23.93 9.93
CA ASP A 209 -5.43 23.47 9.02
C ASP A 209 -5.23 22.03 8.53
N ARG A 210 -3.99 21.68 8.16
CA ARG A 210 -3.67 20.34 7.66
C ARG A 210 -3.90 19.27 8.72
N TYR A 211 -3.70 19.59 9.99
CA TYR A 211 -3.90 18.68 11.12
C TYR A 211 -5.37 18.64 11.53
N ASN A 212 -6.05 19.79 11.51
CA ASN A 212 -7.50 19.89 11.74
C ASN A 212 -8.29 19.03 10.75
N ARG A 213 -7.89 19.00 9.46
CA ARG A 213 -8.48 18.10 8.44
C ARG A 213 -8.23 16.62 8.72
N LEU A 214 -7.16 16.28 9.44
CA LEU A 214 -6.92 14.93 9.95
C LEU A 214 -7.63 14.67 11.29
N GLY A 215 -8.36 15.65 11.83
CA GLY A 215 -8.99 15.58 13.14
C GLY A 215 -7.98 15.57 14.30
N VAL A 216 -6.75 16.02 14.09
CA VAL A 216 -5.74 16.19 15.15
C VAL A 216 -5.71 17.66 15.53
N LYS A 217 -6.13 17.98 16.75
CA LYS A 217 -6.27 19.36 17.21
C LYS A 217 -5.12 19.73 18.14
N PHE A 218 -4.62 20.94 17.95
CA PHE A 218 -3.64 21.57 18.82
C PHE A 218 -4.29 22.80 19.46
N ARG A 219 -3.93 23.07 20.71
CA ARG A 219 -4.33 24.28 21.43
C ARG A 219 -3.08 25.03 21.82
N TYR A 220 -3.09 26.35 21.64
CA TYR A 220 -2.03 27.19 22.16
C TYR A 220 -2.26 27.41 23.66
N ASP A 221 -1.27 27.09 24.47
CA ASP A 221 -1.26 27.39 25.90
C ASP A 221 -0.56 28.74 26.10
N LEU A 222 -1.31 29.77 26.49
CA LEU A 222 -0.79 31.12 26.74
C LEU A 222 0.18 31.17 27.93
N ALA A 223 -0.05 30.36 28.96
CA ALA A 223 0.79 30.36 30.16
C ALA A 223 2.16 29.73 29.86
N GLN A 224 2.17 28.65 29.08
CA GLN A 224 3.40 27.94 28.70
C GLN A 224 3.97 28.39 27.35
N LYS A 225 3.28 29.30 26.66
CA LYS A 225 3.61 29.83 25.32
C LYS A 225 3.92 28.72 24.30
N ARG A 226 3.16 27.62 24.31
CA ARG A 226 3.41 26.47 23.42
C ARG A 226 2.13 25.82 22.92
N TYR A 227 2.17 25.25 21.71
CA TYR A 227 1.14 24.31 21.29
C TYR A 227 1.19 23.02 22.10
N ARG A 228 0.02 22.58 22.57
CA ARG A 228 -0.22 21.28 23.20
C ARG A 228 -1.23 20.50 22.36
N TYR A 229 -0.98 19.20 22.19
CA TYR A 229 -1.96 18.30 21.58
C TYR A 229 -3.19 18.17 22.49
N ASP A 230 -4.38 18.09 21.91
CA ASP A 230 -5.63 18.01 22.67
C ASP A 230 -5.81 16.71 23.48
N GLY A 231 -4.96 15.70 23.27
CA GLY A 231 -4.98 14.42 23.99
C GLY A 231 -6.14 13.48 23.60
N ALA A 232 -6.84 13.72 22.49
CA ALA A 232 -8.01 12.93 22.11
C ALA A 232 -7.69 11.43 21.95
N ALA A 233 -6.52 11.10 21.39
CA ALA A 233 -6.06 9.73 21.22
C ALA A 233 -5.85 9.02 22.56
N TYR A 234 -5.16 9.66 23.50
CA TYR A 234 -4.92 9.12 24.83
C TYR A 234 -6.21 8.91 25.62
N ARG A 235 -7.13 9.89 25.60
CA ARG A 235 -8.45 9.72 26.24
C ARG A 235 -9.22 8.55 25.64
N ARG A 236 -9.23 8.43 24.31
CA ARG A 236 -9.88 7.32 23.63
C ARG A 236 -9.22 5.99 24.01
N LEU A 237 -7.90 5.93 24.05
CA LEU A 237 -7.14 4.73 24.42
C LEU A 237 -7.46 4.29 25.85
N ALA A 238 -7.37 5.20 26.82
CA ALA A 238 -7.66 4.92 28.22
C ALA A 238 -9.13 4.51 28.45
N LYS A 239 -10.08 5.11 27.70
CA LYS A 239 -11.51 4.82 27.83
C LYS A 239 -11.92 3.51 27.14
N GLN A 240 -11.49 3.27 25.90
CA GLN A 240 -11.96 2.14 25.08
C GLN A 240 -11.13 0.87 25.29
N TYR A 241 -9.86 1.01 25.67
CA TYR A 241 -8.93 -0.12 25.82
C TYR A 241 -8.22 -0.09 27.18
N PRO A 242 -8.95 -0.03 28.32
CA PRO A 242 -8.35 0.20 29.64
C PRO A 242 -7.34 -0.86 30.07
N ARG A 243 -7.47 -2.10 29.56
CA ARG A 243 -6.61 -3.25 29.86
C ARG A 243 -5.42 -3.41 28.90
N ALA A 244 -5.34 -2.62 27.84
CA ALA A 244 -4.21 -2.69 26.92
C ALA A 244 -2.95 -2.11 27.60
N PRO A 245 -1.75 -2.66 27.35
CA PRO A 245 -0.52 -2.13 27.95
C PRO A 245 -0.27 -0.67 27.53
N GLU A 246 -0.66 -0.29 26.32
CA GLU A 246 -0.55 1.09 25.83
C GLU A 246 -1.43 2.09 26.61
N ALA A 247 -2.50 1.62 27.26
CA ALA A 247 -3.38 2.48 28.03
C ALA A 247 -2.72 3.00 29.32
N GLU A 248 -1.70 2.31 29.83
CA GLU A 248 -0.92 2.79 30.98
C GLU A 248 -0.18 4.08 30.63
N LYS A 249 0.52 4.10 29.48
CA LYS A 249 1.18 5.30 28.96
C LYS A 249 0.19 6.45 28.73
N ALA A 250 -0.98 6.15 28.18
CA ALA A 250 -2.02 7.17 28.00
C ALA A 250 -2.50 7.76 29.33
N ARG A 251 -2.68 6.93 30.37
CA ARG A 251 -3.07 7.41 31.71
C ARG A 251 -1.99 8.30 32.30
N GLN A 252 -0.73 7.88 32.25
CA GLN A 252 0.41 8.67 32.71
C GLN A 252 0.46 10.04 32.03
N TRP A 253 0.26 10.08 30.71
CA TRP A 253 0.21 11.33 29.96
C TRP A 253 -0.96 12.24 30.38
N LEU A 254 -2.14 11.67 30.61
CA LEU A 254 -3.34 12.44 30.99
C LEU A 254 -3.26 13.01 32.41
N THR A 255 -2.50 12.37 33.31
CA THR A 255 -2.26 12.86 34.67
C THR A 255 -1.06 13.80 34.76
N ALA A 256 -0.22 13.85 33.72
CA ALA A 256 0.94 14.74 33.71
C ALA A 256 0.49 16.21 33.65
N PRO A 257 0.99 17.07 34.56
CA PRO A 257 0.62 18.50 34.61
C PRO A 257 0.97 19.22 33.29
#